data_AF-A0A430KWY9-F1
#
_entry.id   AF-A0A430KWY9-F1
#
_cell.length_a   1.000
_cell.length_b   1.000
_cell.length_c   1.000
_cell.angle_alpha   90.00
_cell.angle_beta   90.00
_cell.angle_gamma   90.00
#
_symmetry.space_group_name_H-M   'P 1'
#
loop_
_entity.id
_entity.type
_entity.pdbx_description
1 polymer ?
#
loop_
_entity_poly.entity_id
_entity_poly.type
_entity_poly.pdbx_seq_one_letter_code
_entity_poly.pdbx_strand_id
1 'polypeptide(L)'
;ARRLELDITETDLRRRRPQGDLQTDEDNQEEYREPPPEVKPLIDMFPGVSAALLTRIFERKLKATELIRLKEKSATDLDQEDRVFKMTESGGAVGFKKTAPSLKDWGPNPQIWTGCFLTYLAAIGYIFGDKYPKAVPNMLMFMRQILDFAQTYHWSEAVLPLALNFHQYILDKGELSTDSYLVTAQFREKYLRHNLTLPAKSPPHSPGARPRQARRARSSNNETEVCDKFNTTGCLWEGCKRRHECTYPVFNPELLKLEFSPSPLHTPSWSNFLRYYPGNLGHTIVGILTHGVQIGYRGKRQSCHSTNHHIHEPNMITEKLAEDLRLRRVRLTSDPSFISPLG
;
A
#
# COMPACT_ATOMS: atom_id res chain seq x y z
N ALA A 1 -8.91 -48.27 5.69
CA ALA A 1 -9.74 -47.65 6.74
C ALA A 1 -8.87 -46.78 7.65
N ARG A 2 -8.60 -45.53 7.24
CA ARG A 2 -8.02 -44.45 8.06
C ARG A 2 -8.47 -43.13 7.42
N ARG A 3 -9.67 -42.70 7.81
CA ARG A 3 -10.24 -41.37 7.56
C ARG A 3 -11.35 -41.24 8.60
N LEU A 4 -11.42 -40.08 9.26
CA LEU A 4 -12.36 -39.69 10.32
C LEU A 4 -11.90 -39.96 11.76
N GLU A 5 -10.95 -39.15 12.22
CA GLU A 5 -10.88 -38.73 13.62
C GLU A 5 -10.41 -37.27 13.63
N LEU A 6 -11.31 -36.33 13.34
CA LEU A 6 -11.18 -34.89 13.58
C LEU A 6 -12.56 -34.27 13.31
N ASP A 7 -13.57 -34.60 14.12
CA ASP A 7 -14.90 -33.97 14.01
C ASP A 7 -15.76 -34.07 15.29
N ILE A 8 -15.16 -33.94 16.50
CA ILE A 8 -15.92 -34.02 17.77
C ILE A 8 -15.63 -32.85 18.73
N THR A 9 -15.03 -31.75 18.26
CA THR A 9 -14.82 -30.55 19.10
C THR A 9 -15.52 -29.28 18.60
N GLU A 10 -16.34 -29.34 17.54
CA GLU A 10 -16.99 -28.15 16.97
C GLU A 10 -18.48 -28.01 17.31
N THR A 11 -19.09 -28.98 18.01
CA THR A 11 -20.55 -29.03 18.18
C THR A 11 -21.08 -28.70 19.58
N ASP A 12 -20.24 -28.36 20.55
CA ASP A 12 -20.66 -28.24 21.97
C ASP A 12 -20.59 -26.83 22.59
N LEU A 13 -20.77 -25.78 21.77
CA LEU A 13 -20.94 -24.40 22.27
C LEU A 13 -22.32 -23.79 21.95
N ARG A 14 -23.26 -24.59 21.45
CA ARG A 14 -24.64 -24.16 21.20
C ARG A 14 -25.65 -24.98 21.99
N ARG A 15 -25.68 -24.84 23.32
CA ARG A 15 -26.95 -24.85 24.09
C ARG A 15 -26.72 -24.61 25.59
N ARG A 16 -27.42 -23.57 26.07
CA ARG A 16 -27.86 -23.25 27.45
C ARG A 16 -27.18 -22.02 28.06
N ARG A 17 -27.81 -20.86 27.83
CA ARG A 17 -28.25 -20.01 28.95
C ARG A 17 -29.72 -19.62 28.76
N PRO A 18 -30.54 -19.67 29.82
CA PRO A 18 -31.90 -19.16 29.78
C PRO A 18 -31.89 -17.63 29.75
N GLN A 19 -32.84 -17.11 29.00
CA GLN A 19 -33.19 -15.72 28.84
C GLN A 19 -33.58 -15.11 30.20
N GLY A 20 -32.84 -14.09 30.62
CA GLY A 20 -33.15 -13.18 31.71
C GLY A 20 -32.72 -11.79 31.27
N ASP A 21 -33.68 -10.87 31.30
CA ASP A 21 -33.69 -9.53 30.71
C ASP A 21 -32.55 -8.59 31.14
N LEU A 22 -32.36 -7.55 30.30
CA LEU A 22 -31.48 -6.37 30.41
C LEU A 22 -30.10 -6.48 29.72
N GLN A 23 -30.11 -6.49 28.39
CA GLN A 23 -29.03 -5.84 27.63
C GLN A 23 -29.30 -4.34 27.64
N THR A 24 -28.84 -3.67 28.69
CA THR A 24 -28.85 -2.21 28.81
C THR A 24 -27.98 -1.59 27.71
N ASP A 25 -28.43 -0.46 27.17
CA ASP A 25 -27.85 0.34 26.08
C ASP A 25 -26.39 0.80 26.30
N GLU A 26 -25.40 -0.11 26.21
CA GLU A 26 -23.97 0.27 26.32
C GLU A 26 -23.54 1.25 25.21
N ASP A 27 -24.08 1.12 23.99
CA ASP A 27 -23.71 1.97 22.85
C ASP A 27 -24.17 3.44 23.02
N ASN A 28 -25.24 3.73 23.77
CA ASN A 28 -25.72 5.10 24.01
C ASN A 28 -25.09 5.75 25.25
N GLN A 29 -24.63 4.96 26.23
CA GLN A 29 -23.99 5.50 27.44
C GLN A 29 -22.54 5.94 27.21
N GLU A 30 -21.82 5.35 26.26
CA GLU A 30 -20.44 5.74 25.94
C GLU A 30 -20.33 7.11 25.25
N GLU A 31 -21.39 7.59 24.58
CA GLU A 31 -21.40 8.86 23.84
C GLU A 31 -21.33 10.10 24.75
N TYR A 32 -21.74 9.96 26.03
CA TYR A 32 -21.75 11.03 27.03
C TYR A 32 -20.57 10.99 28.03
N ARG A 33 -19.64 10.03 27.89
CA ARG A 33 -18.47 9.94 28.78
C ARG A 33 -17.43 10.99 28.38
N GLU A 34 -16.92 11.74 29.36
CA GLU A 34 -15.83 12.68 29.10
C GLU A 34 -14.60 11.92 28.55
N PRO A 35 -14.02 12.35 27.42
CA PRO A 35 -12.89 11.66 26.81
C PRO A 35 -11.63 11.76 27.71
N PRO A 36 -10.80 10.70 27.77
CA PRO A 36 -9.53 10.73 28.49
C PRO A 36 -8.64 11.90 28.05
N PRO A 37 -7.78 12.46 28.93
CA PRO A 37 -6.86 13.54 28.58
C PRO A 37 -5.99 13.26 27.36
N GLU A 38 -5.59 12.00 27.16
CA GLU A 38 -4.80 11.53 26.02
C GLU A 38 -5.57 11.58 24.70
N VAL A 39 -6.90 11.54 24.77
CA VAL A 39 -7.80 11.56 23.60
C VAL A 39 -8.20 12.99 23.22
N LYS A 40 -8.21 13.94 24.17
CA LYS A 40 -8.64 15.33 23.90
C LYS A 40 -7.93 15.97 22.70
N PRO A 41 -6.59 15.89 22.55
CA PRO A 41 -5.90 16.47 21.38
C PRO A 41 -6.27 15.81 20.04
N LEU A 42 -6.70 14.55 20.05
CA LEU A 42 -7.10 13.83 18.84
C LEU A 42 -8.43 14.34 18.26
N ILE A 43 -9.30 14.88 19.11
CA ILE A 43 -10.58 15.45 18.69
C ILE A 43 -10.33 16.68 17.80
N ASP A 44 -9.34 17.49 18.16
CA ASP A 44 -8.96 18.67 17.38
C ASP A 44 -8.20 18.31 16.11
N MET A 45 -7.36 17.26 16.15
CA MET A 45 -6.60 16.80 14.97
C MET A 45 -7.46 16.08 13.93
N PHE A 46 -8.55 15.43 14.33
CA PHE A 46 -9.43 14.65 13.46
C PHE A 46 -10.87 15.17 13.52
N PRO A 47 -11.14 16.37 12.99
CA PRO A 47 -12.49 16.93 12.98
C PRO A 47 -13.44 15.99 12.23
N GLY A 48 -14.59 15.70 12.83
CA GLY A 48 -15.60 14.78 12.28
C GLY A 48 -15.49 13.32 12.75
N VAL A 49 -14.42 12.96 13.47
CA VAL A 49 -14.34 11.68 14.19
C VAL A 49 -14.94 11.84 15.59
N SER A 50 -15.82 10.93 16.00
CA SER A 50 -16.46 11.05 17.32
C SER A 50 -15.48 10.75 18.46
N ALA A 51 -15.60 11.50 19.55
CA ALA A 51 -14.79 11.31 20.76
C ALA A 51 -14.96 9.89 21.33
N ALA A 52 -16.18 9.33 21.28
CA ALA A 52 -16.44 7.95 21.71
C ALA A 52 -15.62 6.92 20.90
N LEU A 53 -15.46 7.11 19.59
CA LEU A 53 -14.67 6.22 18.75
C LEU A 53 -13.18 6.29 19.08
N LEU A 54 -12.66 7.51 19.31
CA LEU A 54 -11.27 7.71 19.74
C LEU A 54 -11.02 7.12 21.14
N THR A 55 -11.98 7.26 22.06
CA THR A 55 -11.93 6.61 23.37
C THR A 55 -11.91 5.08 23.25
N ARG A 56 -12.69 4.47 22.34
CA ARG A 56 -12.60 3.02 22.08
C ARG A 56 -11.24 2.60 21.54
N ILE A 57 -10.57 3.43 20.73
CA ILE A 57 -9.18 3.19 20.29
C ILE A 57 -8.24 3.20 21.49
N PHE A 58 -8.34 4.22 22.35
CA PHE A 58 -7.56 4.34 23.58
C PHE A 58 -7.77 3.15 24.52
N GLU A 59 -9.01 2.73 24.73
CA GLU A 59 -9.36 1.59 25.57
C GLU A 59 -9.05 0.23 24.92
N ARG A 60 -8.58 0.21 23.66
CA ARG A 60 -8.33 -1.00 22.85
C ARG A 60 -9.56 -1.89 22.67
N LYS A 61 -10.74 -1.27 22.61
CA LYS A 61 -12.04 -1.93 22.41
C LYS A 61 -12.61 -1.74 21.01
N LEU A 62 -11.91 -1.01 20.14
CA LEU A 62 -12.32 -0.83 18.76
C LEU A 62 -12.48 -2.18 18.05
N LYS A 63 -13.57 -2.36 17.29
CA LYS A 63 -13.71 -3.48 16.35
C LYS A 63 -13.20 -3.07 14.97
N ALA A 64 -12.55 -3.98 14.24
CA ALA A 64 -12.01 -3.69 12.91
C ALA A 64 -13.08 -3.18 11.92
N THR A 65 -14.32 -3.64 12.04
CA THR A 65 -15.45 -3.17 11.21
C THR A 65 -15.86 -1.74 11.52
N GLU A 66 -15.56 -1.22 12.71
CA GLU A 66 -15.86 0.15 13.13
C GLU A 66 -14.87 1.17 12.55
N LEU A 67 -13.74 0.72 11.99
CA LEU A 67 -12.76 1.60 11.34
C LEU A 67 -13.41 2.48 10.26
N ILE A 68 -14.48 2.02 9.60
CA ILE A 68 -15.18 2.84 8.60
C ILE A 68 -15.81 4.11 9.17
N ARG A 69 -16.06 4.16 10.49
CA ARG A 69 -16.55 5.36 11.18
C ARG A 69 -15.47 6.44 11.33
N LEU A 70 -14.21 6.14 10.99
CA LEU A 70 -13.11 7.11 10.87
C LEU A 70 -13.07 7.79 9.50
N LYS A 71 -14.00 7.47 8.61
CA LYS A 71 -14.13 8.15 7.33
C LYS A 71 -14.38 9.62 7.60
N GLU A 72 -13.52 10.48 7.04
CA GLU A 72 -13.69 11.92 7.10
C GLU A 72 -15.05 12.28 6.49
N LYS A 73 -15.92 12.84 7.32
CA LYS A 73 -17.26 13.25 6.90
C LYS A 73 -17.16 14.62 6.25
N SER A 74 -17.77 14.76 5.08
CA SER A 74 -17.99 16.10 4.54
C SER A 74 -18.96 16.86 5.46
N ALA A 75 -18.88 18.20 5.50
CA ALA A 75 -19.81 19.02 6.30
C ALA A 75 -21.29 18.72 6.00
N THR A 76 -21.59 18.23 4.79
CA THR A 76 -22.91 17.78 4.33
C THR A 76 -23.35 16.41 4.86
N ASP A 77 -22.42 15.53 5.26
CA ASP A 77 -22.74 14.19 5.79
C ASP A 77 -23.09 14.22 7.29
N LEU A 78 -22.64 15.24 8.02
CA LEU A 78 -22.96 15.43 9.45
C LEU A 78 -24.47 15.60 9.67
N ASP A 79 -25.17 16.27 8.76
CA ASP A 79 -26.62 16.49 8.81
C ASP A 79 -27.45 15.25 8.44
N GLN A 80 -26.86 14.25 7.78
CA GLN A 80 -27.58 13.05 7.31
C GLN A 80 -27.50 11.86 8.27
N GLU A 81 -26.41 11.69 9.03
CA GLU A 81 -26.33 10.61 10.01
C GLU A 81 -27.31 10.77 11.17
N ASP A 82 -27.67 12.01 11.50
CA ASP A 82 -28.77 12.36 12.41
C ASP A 82 -30.17 12.00 11.85
N ARG A 83 -30.26 11.27 10.73
CA ARG A 83 -31.55 10.89 10.11
C ARG A 83 -31.68 9.41 9.75
N VAL A 84 -30.62 8.59 9.85
CA VAL A 84 -30.70 7.15 9.56
C VAL A 84 -31.00 6.37 10.84
N PHE A 85 -32.21 6.55 11.34
CA PHE A 85 -32.71 5.85 12.52
C PHE A 85 -33.59 4.67 12.10
N LYS A 86 -33.25 3.47 12.54
CA LYS A 86 -34.18 2.32 12.50
C LYS A 86 -34.98 2.32 13.79
N MET A 87 -36.28 2.54 13.68
CA MET A 87 -37.25 2.35 14.75
C MET A 87 -37.44 0.85 14.96
N THR A 88 -37.07 0.34 16.14
CA THR A 88 -37.42 -1.02 16.55
C THR A 88 -38.54 -0.95 17.57
N GLU A 89 -39.74 -1.42 17.21
CA GLU A 89 -40.82 -1.65 18.16
C GLU A 89 -40.53 -2.91 18.97
N SER A 90 -39.96 -2.73 20.15
CA SER A 90 -39.91 -3.76 21.17
C SER A 90 -40.20 -3.13 22.53
N GLY A 91 -41.42 -3.35 23.05
CA GLY A 91 -41.73 -3.18 24.47
C GLY A 91 -41.81 -1.74 25.00
N GLY A 92 -42.33 -0.79 24.21
CA GLY A 92 -42.74 0.54 24.73
C GLY A 92 -41.63 1.59 24.92
N ALA A 93 -40.38 1.27 24.60
CA ALA A 93 -39.30 2.24 24.50
C ALA A 93 -38.81 2.35 23.05
N VAL A 94 -38.88 3.56 22.47
CA VAL A 94 -38.29 3.84 21.16
C VAL A 94 -36.78 3.97 21.35
N GLY A 95 -36.06 2.86 21.14
CA GLY A 95 -34.60 2.84 21.10
C GLY A 95 -34.08 3.20 19.72
N PHE A 96 -33.20 4.18 19.64
CA PHE A 96 -32.47 4.52 18.41
C PHE A 96 -31.19 3.69 18.36
N LYS A 97 -31.06 2.79 17.37
CA LYS A 97 -29.86 1.96 17.20
C LYS A 97 -29.11 2.34 15.92
N LYS A 98 -27.87 2.83 16.08
CA LYS A 98 -26.93 3.05 14.96
C LYS A 98 -26.72 1.72 14.22
N THR A 99 -26.95 1.71 12.91
CA THR A 99 -26.83 0.49 12.10
C THR A 99 -25.37 0.01 12.09
N ALA A 100 -25.15 -1.31 12.26
CA ALA A 100 -23.82 -1.89 12.19
C ALA A 100 -23.25 -1.72 10.76
N PRO A 101 -21.97 -1.35 10.61
CA PRO A 101 -21.40 -1.15 9.29
C PRO A 101 -21.37 -2.45 8.48
N SER A 102 -21.79 -2.35 7.22
CA SER A 102 -21.80 -3.44 6.25
C SER A 102 -20.54 -3.43 5.40
N LEU A 103 -20.15 -4.59 4.87
CA LEU A 103 -19.06 -4.69 3.88
C LEU A 103 -19.31 -3.82 2.64
N LYS A 104 -20.57 -3.53 2.32
CA LYS A 104 -20.95 -2.67 1.18
C LYS A 104 -20.55 -1.21 1.39
N ASP A 105 -20.48 -0.75 2.65
CA ASP A 105 -20.23 0.65 2.98
C ASP A 105 -18.78 1.07 2.65
N TRP A 106 -17.87 0.10 2.54
CA TRP A 106 -16.46 0.29 2.19
C TRP A 106 -16.22 0.58 0.71
N GLY A 107 -17.25 0.46 -0.13
CA GLY A 107 -17.15 0.69 -1.57
C GLY A 107 -16.37 -0.39 -2.34
N PRO A 108 -16.22 -0.20 -3.66
CA PRO A 108 -15.64 -1.20 -4.56
C PRO A 108 -14.10 -1.17 -4.62
N ASN A 109 -13.46 -0.21 -3.97
CA ASN A 109 -12.02 0.04 -4.08
C ASN A 109 -11.37 0.27 -2.70
N PRO A 110 -10.04 0.15 -2.56
CA PRO A 110 -9.37 0.25 -1.27
C PRO A 110 -9.33 1.66 -0.66
N GLN A 111 -9.84 2.70 -1.33
CA GLN A 111 -9.60 4.09 -0.93
C GLN A 111 -10.23 4.43 0.43
N ILE A 112 -11.49 4.06 0.64
CA ILE A 112 -12.18 4.31 1.91
C ILE A 112 -11.45 3.59 3.06
N TRP A 113 -11.09 2.34 2.84
CA TRP A 113 -10.34 1.58 3.85
C TRP A 113 -8.99 2.19 4.16
N THR A 114 -8.25 2.61 3.13
CA THR A 114 -6.93 3.21 3.29
C THR A 114 -7.00 4.51 4.09
N GLY A 115 -7.94 5.40 3.76
CA GLY A 115 -8.14 6.65 4.50
C GLY A 115 -8.46 6.40 5.97
N CYS A 116 -9.46 5.56 6.24
CA CYS A 116 -9.83 5.20 7.61
C CYS A 116 -8.69 4.54 8.40
N PHE A 117 -7.92 3.66 7.74
CA PHE A 117 -6.81 2.96 8.37
C PHE A 117 -5.63 3.91 8.68
N LEU A 118 -5.38 4.91 7.84
CA LEU A 118 -4.39 5.96 8.10
C LEU A 118 -4.78 6.83 9.29
N THR A 119 -6.05 7.24 9.40
CA THR A 119 -6.56 7.96 10.57
C THR A 119 -6.39 7.15 11.85
N TYR A 120 -6.74 5.85 11.79
CA TYR A 120 -6.51 4.92 12.89
C TYR A 120 -5.03 4.82 13.28
N LEU A 121 -4.15 4.66 12.30
CA LEU A 121 -2.71 4.56 12.49
C LEU A 121 -2.11 5.81 13.13
N ALA A 122 -2.58 6.99 12.72
CA ALA A 122 -2.17 8.25 13.32
C ALA A 122 -2.64 8.36 14.78
N ALA A 123 -3.87 7.95 15.09
CA ALA A 123 -4.37 7.89 16.47
C ALA A 123 -3.57 6.90 17.34
N ILE A 124 -3.24 5.72 16.82
CA ILE A 124 -2.37 4.76 17.50
C ILE A 124 -0.97 5.34 17.73
N GLY A 125 -0.38 5.98 16.71
CA GLY A 125 0.93 6.62 16.84
C GLY A 125 0.95 7.70 17.92
N TYR A 126 -0.10 8.50 18.01
CA TYR A 126 -0.23 9.54 19.02
C TYR A 126 -0.40 8.98 20.44
N ILE A 127 -1.31 8.02 20.63
CA ILE A 127 -1.64 7.48 21.96
C ILE A 127 -0.54 6.54 22.48
N PHE A 128 0.02 5.73 21.58
CA PHE A 128 0.80 4.56 21.94
C PHE A 128 2.22 4.57 21.38
N GLY A 129 2.60 5.56 20.58
CA GLY A 129 3.89 5.59 19.88
C GLY A 129 5.09 5.47 20.80
N ASP A 130 5.09 6.19 21.92
CA ASP A 130 6.20 6.15 22.89
C ASP A 130 6.33 4.79 23.56
N LYS A 131 5.19 4.14 23.85
CA LYS A 131 5.16 2.83 24.53
C LYS A 131 5.40 1.67 23.56
N TYR A 132 5.03 1.83 22.29
CA TYR A 132 5.11 0.79 21.27
C TYR A 132 5.66 1.38 19.95
N PRO A 133 6.95 1.70 19.89
CA PRO A 133 7.55 2.39 18.74
C PRO A 133 7.49 1.57 17.43
N LYS A 134 7.32 0.25 17.52
CA LYS A 134 7.16 -0.63 16.36
C LYS A 134 5.72 -0.73 15.85
N ALA A 135 4.71 -0.26 16.60
CA ALA A 135 3.30 -0.44 16.25
C ALA A 135 2.97 0.21 14.89
N VAL A 136 3.32 1.49 14.73
CA VAL A 136 3.06 2.25 13.51
C VAL A 136 3.80 1.66 12.28
N PRO A 137 5.12 1.41 12.32
CA PRO A 137 5.82 0.74 11.21
C PRO A 137 5.20 -0.60 10.82
N ASN A 138 4.80 -1.42 11.79
CA ASN A 138 4.23 -2.73 11.54
C ASN A 138 2.84 -2.63 10.90
N MET A 139 1.99 -1.72 11.39
CA MET A 139 0.69 -1.46 10.78
C MET A 139 0.81 -0.89 9.36
N LEU A 140 1.83 -0.07 9.07
CA LEU A 140 2.13 0.38 7.70
C LEU A 140 2.53 -0.79 6.78
N MET A 141 3.30 -1.76 7.29
CA MET A 141 3.64 -2.97 6.53
C MET A 141 2.44 -3.86 6.25
N PHE A 142 1.53 -3.99 7.22
CA PHE A 142 0.23 -4.60 7.00
C PHE A 142 -0.55 -3.88 5.91
N MET A 143 -0.69 -2.54 5.99
CA MET A 143 -1.41 -1.75 5.01
C MET A 143 -0.85 -1.94 3.60
N ARG A 144 0.48 -1.88 3.44
CA ARG A 144 1.15 -2.13 2.17
C ARG A 144 0.79 -3.51 1.62
N GLN A 145 0.85 -4.55 2.45
CA GLN A 145 0.53 -5.91 2.03
C GLN A 145 -0.93 -6.04 1.55
N ILE A 146 -1.88 -5.40 2.24
CA ILE A 146 -3.29 -5.34 1.82
C ILE A 146 -3.43 -4.66 0.46
N LEU A 147 -2.72 -3.55 0.24
CA LEU A 147 -2.74 -2.82 -1.03
C LEU A 147 -2.11 -3.63 -2.17
N ASP A 148 -1.05 -4.38 -1.91
CA ASP A 148 -0.45 -5.30 -2.88
C ASP A 148 -1.44 -6.42 -3.26
N PHE A 149 -2.18 -6.99 -2.29
CA PHE A 149 -3.24 -7.96 -2.58
C PHE A 149 -4.38 -7.34 -3.40
N ALA A 150 -4.75 -6.08 -3.14
CA ALA A 150 -5.79 -5.38 -3.90
C ALA A 150 -5.43 -5.17 -5.39
N GLN A 151 -4.15 -5.28 -5.77
CA GLN A 151 -3.73 -5.25 -7.18
C GLN A 151 -3.97 -6.58 -7.91
N THR A 152 -4.09 -7.68 -7.17
CA THR A 152 -4.15 -9.04 -7.72
C THR A 152 -5.53 -9.68 -7.54
N TYR A 153 -6.23 -9.36 -6.44
CA TYR A 153 -7.48 -10.00 -6.05
C TYR A 153 -8.64 -9.01 -5.99
N HIS A 154 -9.87 -9.52 -6.13
CA HIS A 154 -11.09 -8.74 -5.96
C HIS A 154 -11.16 -8.11 -4.57
N TRP A 155 -11.31 -6.77 -4.53
CA TRP A 155 -11.33 -6.00 -3.29
C TRP A 155 -12.42 -6.46 -2.31
N SER A 156 -13.69 -6.34 -2.71
CA SER A 156 -14.83 -6.57 -1.82
C SER A 156 -15.01 -8.04 -1.41
N GLU A 157 -14.63 -8.98 -2.27
CA GLU A 157 -14.85 -10.42 -2.04
C GLU A 157 -13.69 -11.13 -1.36
N ALA A 158 -12.46 -10.68 -1.58
CA ALA A 158 -11.25 -11.34 -1.05
C ALA A 158 -10.50 -10.45 -0.07
N VAL A 159 -10.09 -9.26 -0.52
CA VAL A 159 -9.07 -8.46 0.18
C VAL A 159 -9.64 -7.72 1.40
N LEU A 160 -10.79 -7.07 1.28
CA LEU A 160 -11.43 -6.35 2.37
C LEU A 160 -11.82 -7.29 3.53
N PRO A 161 -12.47 -8.46 3.30
CA PRO A 161 -12.71 -9.43 4.35
C PRO A 161 -11.43 -9.90 5.03
N LEU A 162 -10.35 -10.14 4.27
CA LEU A 162 -9.06 -10.51 4.83
C LEU A 162 -8.52 -9.39 5.73
N ALA A 163 -8.53 -8.14 5.24
CA ALA A 163 -8.00 -6.99 5.98
C ALA A 163 -8.72 -6.80 7.32
N LEU A 164 -10.06 -6.83 7.30
CA LEU A 164 -10.87 -6.64 8.51
C LEU A 164 -10.72 -7.81 9.50
N ASN A 165 -10.78 -9.06 9.03
CA ASN A 165 -10.69 -10.22 9.93
C ASN A 165 -9.29 -10.41 10.50
N PHE A 166 -8.24 -10.16 9.70
CA PHE A 166 -6.87 -10.25 10.21
C PHE A 166 -6.57 -9.13 11.19
N HIS A 167 -7.04 -7.92 10.92
CA HIS A 167 -6.89 -6.82 11.87
C HIS A 167 -7.66 -7.10 13.18
N GLN A 168 -8.89 -7.62 13.09
CA GLN A 168 -9.65 -8.04 14.28
C GLN A 168 -8.89 -9.09 15.09
N TYR A 169 -8.30 -10.09 14.43
CA TYR A 169 -7.48 -11.09 15.09
C TYR A 169 -6.30 -10.48 15.87
N ILE A 170 -5.67 -9.42 15.34
CA ILE A 170 -4.60 -8.72 16.06
C ILE A 170 -5.16 -7.92 17.25
N LEU A 171 -6.31 -7.26 17.07
CA LEU A 171 -6.99 -6.53 18.14
C LEU A 171 -7.38 -7.45 19.29
N ASP A 172 -7.94 -8.62 18.99
CA ASP A 172 -8.37 -9.63 19.98
C ASP A 172 -7.19 -10.18 20.79
N LYS A 173 -5.99 -10.23 20.19
CA LYS A 173 -4.76 -10.58 20.90
C LYS A 173 -4.25 -9.47 21.82
N GLY A 174 -4.70 -8.23 21.62
CA GLY A 174 -4.22 -7.06 22.37
C GLY A 174 -2.77 -6.68 22.07
N GLU A 175 -2.19 -7.21 20.99
CA GLU A 175 -0.75 -7.16 20.71
C GLU A 175 -0.37 -5.98 19.80
N LEU A 176 -0.32 -4.77 20.35
CA LEU A 176 0.29 -3.61 19.66
C LEU A 176 1.83 -3.73 19.50
N SER A 177 2.44 -4.72 20.16
CA SER A 177 3.89 -4.92 20.25
C SER A 177 4.42 -6.12 19.46
N THR A 178 3.59 -6.78 18.64
CA THR A 178 4.07 -7.94 17.85
C THR A 178 5.22 -7.53 16.95
N ASP A 179 6.23 -8.39 16.83
CA ASP A 179 7.38 -8.18 15.95
C ASP A 179 7.00 -8.16 14.46
N SER A 180 5.78 -8.60 14.10
CA SER A 180 5.29 -8.62 12.72
C SER A 180 3.77 -8.55 12.65
N TYR A 181 3.26 -7.54 11.93
CA TYR A 181 1.86 -7.40 11.54
C TYR A 181 1.58 -7.99 10.14
N LEU A 182 2.39 -8.95 9.69
CA LEU A 182 2.22 -9.56 8.37
C LEU A 182 1.10 -10.60 8.39
N VAL A 183 0.26 -10.57 7.36
CA VAL A 183 -0.83 -11.52 7.17
C VAL A 183 -0.27 -12.94 7.08
N THR A 184 -0.71 -13.82 7.98
CA THR A 184 -0.23 -15.21 8.06
C THR A 184 -0.72 -16.05 6.88
N ALA A 185 -0.03 -17.17 6.61
CA ALA A 185 -0.40 -18.10 5.53
C ALA A 185 -1.86 -18.57 5.65
N GLN A 186 -2.32 -18.88 6.87
CA GLN A 186 -3.69 -19.33 7.15
C GLN A 186 -4.75 -18.32 6.67
N PHE A 187 -4.53 -17.02 6.90
CA PHE A 187 -5.46 -15.99 6.42
C PHE A 187 -5.36 -15.83 4.89
N ARG A 188 -4.15 -15.88 4.31
CA ARG A 188 -3.99 -15.79 2.86
C ARG A 188 -4.72 -16.94 2.14
N GLU A 189 -4.55 -18.17 2.59
CA GLU A 189 -5.20 -19.35 1.99
C GLU A 189 -6.73 -19.30 2.12
N LYS A 190 -7.23 -18.79 3.25
CA LYS A 190 -8.67 -18.69 3.50
C LYS A 190 -9.37 -17.72 2.54
N TYR A 191 -8.77 -16.55 2.31
CA TYR A 191 -9.43 -15.44 1.61
C TYR A 191 -8.88 -15.16 0.19
N LEU A 192 -7.58 -15.35 -0.08
CA LEU A 192 -6.94 -15.03 -1.37
C LEU A 192 -6.94 -16.23 -2.32
N ARG A 193 -8.13 -16.66 -2.72
CA ARG A 193 -8.30 -17.82 -3.61
C ARG A 193 -8.03 -17.44 -5.06
N HIS A 194 -7.48 -18.37 -5.83
CA HIS A 194 -7.14 -18.16 -7.25
C HIS A 194 -8.33 -17.72 -8.11
N ASN A 195 -9.54 -18.22 -7.81
CA ASN A 195 -10.77 -17.85 -8.51
C ASN A 195 -11.26 -16.42 -8.20
N LEU A 196 -10.63 -15.71 -7.25
CA LEU A 196 -10.93 -14.33 -6.89
C LEU A 196 -9.84 -13.38 -7.38
N THR A 197 -8.99 -13.81 -8.31
CA THR A 197 -8.02 -12.93 -8.97
C THR A 197 -8.73 -12.01 -9.95
N LEU A 198 -8.25 -10.77 -10.05
CA LEU A 198 -8.77 -9.81 -11.01
C LEU A 198 -8.52 -10.34 -12.43
N PRO A 199 -9.47 -10.15 -13.37
CA PRO A 199 -9.25 -10.53 -14.76
C PRO A 199 -8.01 -9.79 -15.28
N ALA A 200 -7.11 -10.53 -15.93
CA ALA A 200 -5.95 -9.94 -16.59
C ALA A 200 -6.44 -8.79 -17.48
N LYS A 201 -5.97 -7.57 -17.22
CA LYS A 201 -6.34 -6.39 -18.01
C LYS A 201 -6.12 -6.72 -19.48
N SER A 202 -7.22 -6.87 -20.22
CA SER A 202 -7.16 -7.08 -21.66
C SER A 202 -6.41 -5.88 -22.25
N PRO A 203 -5.47 -6.07 -23.20
CA PRO A 203 -4.80 -4.95 -23.83
C PRO A 203 -5.85 -4.00 -24.43
N PRO A 204 -5.66 -2.67 -24.35
CA PRO A 204 -6.66 -1.71 -24.79
C PRO A 204 -7.01 -1.96 -26.26
N HIS A 205 -8.26 -2.35 -26.51
CA HIS A 205 -8.83 -2.44 -27.83
C HIS A 205 -8.71 -1.08 -28.52
N SER A 206 -7.87 -0.99 -29.54
CA SER A 206 -7.82 0.16 -30.44
C SER A 206 -9.11 0.21 -31.27
N PRO A 207 -9.80 1.36 -31.40
CA PRO A 207 -10.92 1.48 -32.30
C PRO A 207 -10.38 1.63 -33.72
N GLY A 208 -10.78 0.73 -34.62
CA GLY A 208 -10.41 0.83 -36.03
C GLY A 208 -10.38 -0.52 -36.74
N ALA A 209 -11.55 -0.99 -37.13
CA ALA A 209 -11.66 -2.04 -38.13
C ALA A 209 -11.01 -1.59 -39.44
N ARG A 210 -9.97 -2.32 -39.90
CA ARG A 210 -9.62 -2.44 -41.32
C ARG A 210 -9.25 -3.89 -41.64
N PRO A 211 -9.56 -4.36 -42.87
CA PRO A 211 -9.58 -5.77 -43.19
C PRO A 211 -8.19 -6.38 -43.18
N ARG A 212 -8.13 -7.65 -42.78
CA ARG A 212 -6.99 -8.56 -42.89
C ARG A 212 -6.23 -8.34 -44.22
N GLN A 213 -5.07 -7.70 -44.15
CA GLN A 213 -4.01 -7.94 -45.12
C GLN A 213 -3.02 -8.96 -44.55
N ALA A 214 -2.60 -9.84 -45.44
CA ALA A 214 -1.89 -11.07 -45.18
C ALA A 214 -0.66 -10.88 -44.28
N ARG A 215 -0.50 -11.85 -43.37
CA ARG A 215 0.74 -12.18 -42.65
C ARG A 215 1.94 -12.03 -43.60
N ARG A 216 2.67 -10.93 -43.49
CA ARG A 216 4.11 -10.96 -43.74
C ARG A 216 4.76 -11.59 -42.51
N ALA A 217 5.67 -12.51 -42.78
CA ALA A 217 6.30 -13.42 -41.85
C ALA A 217 6.58 -12.78 -40.48
N ARG A 218 5.93 -13.32 -39.44
CA ARG A 218 6.39 -13.10 -38.06
C ARG A 218 7.82 -13.62 -38.02
N SER A 219 8.77 -12.75 -37.74
CA SER A 219 10.14 -13.12 -37.36
C SER A 219 10.04 -14.29 -36.39
N SER A 220 10.68 -15.41 -36.72
CA SER A 220 10.73 -16.60 -35.87
C SER A 220 11.17 -16.17 -34.46
N ASN A 221 10.31 -16.46 -33.48
CA ASN A 221 10.60 -16.27 -32.07
C ASN A 221 11.83 -17.13 -31.72
N ASN A 222 12.98 -16.49 -31.53
CA ASN A 222 14.26 -17.16 -31.35
C ASN A 222 14.86 -16.81 -29.99
N GLU A 223 15.29 -17.83 -29.24
CA GLU A 223 15.94 -17.72 -27.92
C GLU A 223 17.32 -17.08 -27.97
N THR A 224 17.91 -16.91 -29.16
CA THR A 224 19.19 -16.20 -29.31
C THR A 224 19.02 -14.68 -29.47
N GLU A 225 17.81 -14.19 -29.75
CA GLU A 225 17.54 -12.77 -29.96
C GLU A 225 17.12 -12.08 -28.66
N VAL A 226 17.56 -10.84 -28.45
CA VAL A 226 17.11 -9.99 -27.34
C VAL A 226 15.78 -9.34 -27.70
N CYS A 227 14.85 -9.24 -26.76
CA CYS A 227 13.55 -8.64 -26.98
C CYS A 227 13.62 -7.11 -26.96
N ASP A 228 13.50 -6.46 -28.12
CA ASP A 228 13.46 -4.99 -28.21
C ASP A 228 12.30 -4.36 -27.42
N LYS A 229 11.16 -5.07 -27.33
CA LYS A 229 10.00 -4.61 -26.56
C LYS A 229 10.24 -4.67 -25.05
N PHE A 230 11.09 -5.58 -24.59
CA PHE A 230 11.47 -5.67 -23.19
C PHE A 230 12.18 -4.40 -22.73
N ASN A 231 13.07 -3.87 -23.56
CA ASN A 231 13.89 -2.69 -23.26
C ASN A 231 13.21 -1.33 -23.51
N THR A 232 12.04 -1.31 -24.15
CA THR A 232 11.37 -0.06 -24.54
C THR A 232 10.08 0.17 -23.76
N THR A 233 9.14 -0.78 -23.83
CA THR A 233 7.79 -0.64 -23.23
C THR A 233 7.49 -1.68 -22.16
N GLY A 234 8.45 -2.58 -21.86
CA GLY A 234 8.20 -3.81 -21.12
C GLY A 234 7.47 -4.84 -21.99
N CYS A 235 8.10 -5.98 -22.25
CA CYS A 235 7.48 -7.06 -23.00
C CYS A 235 6.55 -7.84 -22.06
N LEU A 236 5.24 -7.67 -22.22
CA LEU A 236 4.20 -8.36 -21.44
C LEU A 236 3.69 -9.63 -22.13
N TRP A 237 4.31 -10.07 -23.23
CA TRP A 237 3.83 -11.21 -24.00
C TRP A 237 4.38 -12.52 -23.44
N GLU A 238 3.51 -13.35 -22.88
CA GLU A 238 3.85 -14.67 -22.30
C GLU A 238 4.46 -15.65 -23.30
N GLY A 239 4.16 -15.48 -24.60
CA GLY A 239 4.75 -16.30 -25.67
C GLY A 239 6.11 -15.83 -26.16
N CYS A 240 6.71 -14.80 -25.55
CA CYS A 240 8.00 -14.28 -25.99
C CYS A 240 9.10 -15.28 -25.67
N LYS A 241 9.72 -15.84 -26.73
CA LYS A 241 10.88 -16.73 -26.60
C LYS A 241 12.21 -15.99 -26.72
N ARG A 242 12.18 -14.68 -26.94
CA ARG A 242 13.40 -13.85 -26.99
C ARG A 242 13.90 -13.56 -25.58
N ARG A 243 15.20 -13.37 -25.42
CA ARG A 243 15.80 -13.07 -24.11
C ARG A 243 15.33 -11.71 -23.61
N HIS A 244 14.82 -11.70 -22.38
CA HIS A 244 14.44 -10.51 -21.63
C HIS A 244 15.63 -10.02 -20.82
N GLU A 245 16.67 -9.65 -21.54
CA GLU A 245 17.89 -9.09 -20.96
C GLU A 245 17.94 -7.60 -21.29
N CYS A 246 18.42 -6.81 -20.33
CA CYS A 246 18.62 -5.40 -20.58
C CYS A 246 19.74 -5.27 -21.63
N THR A 247 19.43 -4.75 -22.83
CA THR A 247 20.41 -4.68 -23.93
C THR A 247 21.57 -3.74 -23.59
N TYR A 248 21.36 -2.87 -22.61
CA TYR A 248 22.35 -1.90 -22.17
C TYR A 248 22.68 -2.17 -20.71
N PRO A 249 23.93 -2.56 -20.40
CA PRO A 249 24.33 -2.67 -19.01
C PRO A 249 24.23 -1.29 -18.37
N VAL A 250 23.80 -1.26 -17.10
CA VAL A 250 23.58 -0.01 -16.35
C VAL A 250 24.85 0.86 -16.30
N PHE A 251 26.01 0.22 -16.39
CA PHE A 251 27.32 0.84 -16.54
C PHE A 251 28.14 0.01 -17.55
N ASN A 252 29.14 0.61 -18.20
CA ASN A 252 30.03 -0.10 -19.12
C ASN A 252 31.46 -0.17 -18.54
N PRO A 253 31.98 -1.37 -18.21
CA PRO A 253 33.32 -1.52 -17.65
C PRO A 253 34.45 -1.15 -18.63
N GLU A 254 34.16 -1.07 -19.93
CA GLU A 254 35.11 -0.61 -20.96
C GLU A 254 35.28 0.91 -20.97
N LEU A 255 34.38 1.66 -20.32
CA LEU A 255 34.53 3.11 -20.15
C LEU A 255 35.58 3.42 -19.08
N LEU A 256 36.27 4.55 -19.28
CA LEU A 256 37.23 5.09 -18.32
C LEU A 256 36.59 5.19 -16.94
N LYS A 257 37.36 4.82 -15.92
CA LYS A 257 36.94 4.99 -14.54
C LYS A 257 36.70 6.47 -14.26
N LEU A 258 35.71 6.78 -13.45
CA LEU A 258 35.45 8.14 -12.99
C LEU A 258 36.59 8.58 -12.07
N GLU A 259 37.61 9.22 -12.64
CA GLU A 259 38.63 9.91 -11.87
C GLU A 259 37.98 11.18 -11.27
N PHE A 260 38.06 11.33 -9.94
CA PHE A 260 37.50 12.47 -9.20
C PHE A 260 35.97 12.57 -9.21
N SER A 261 35.26 11.44 -9.18
CA SER A 261 33.81 11.44 -8.93
C SER A 261 33.52 12.14 -7.59
N PRO A 262 32.72 13.23 -7.57
CA PRO A 262 32.35 13.93 -6.34
C PRO A 262 31.33 13.15 -5.51
N SER A 263 30.98 11.92 -5.92
CA SER A 263 30.01 11.11 -5.22
C SER A 263 30.43 10.93 -3.75
N PRO A 264 29.54 11.23 -2.78
CA PRO A 264 29.83 11.01 -1.36
C PRO A 264 29.91 9.51 -1.02
N LEU A 265 29.64 8.63 -1.98
CA LEU A 265 29.54 7.20 -1.79
C LEU A 265 30.92 6.54 -1.97
N HIS A 266 31.50 6.13 -0.84
CA HIS A 266 32.77 5.41 -0.84
C HIS A 266 32.60 3.99 -1.41
N THR A 267 33.10 3.76 -2.62
CA THR A 267 32.92 2.50 -3.38
C THR A 267 33.30 1.25 -2.56
N PRO A 268 34.44 1.20 -1.85
CA PRO A 268 34.79 0.05 -1.01
C PRO A 268 33.78 -0.23 0.12
N SER A 269 33.21 0.83 0.72
CA SER A 269 32.24 0.68 1.81
C SER A 269 30.93 0.06 1.31
N TRP A 270 30.45 0.50 0.15
CA TRP A 270 29.25 -0.07 -0.48
C TRP A 270 29.46 -1.49 -0.98
N SER A 271 30.63 -1.79 -1.55
CA SER A 271 30.99 -3.14 -1.97
C SER A 271 30.97 -4.11 -0.78
N ASN A 272 31.56 -3.72 0.36
CA ASN A 272 31.56 -4.52 1.56
C ASN A 272 30.15 -4.67 2.16
N PHE A 273 29.37 -3.59 2.22
CA PHE A 273 28.01 -3.62 2.75
C PHE A 273 27.08 -4.55 1.95
N LEU A 274 27.22 -4.55 0.62
CA LEU A 274 26.36 -5.33 -0.29
C LEU A 274 26.94 -6.72 -0.63
N ARG A 275 28.07 -7.13 -0.05
CA ARG A 275 28.72 -8.43 -0.34
C ARG A 275 27.79 -9.63 -0.19
N TYR A 276 26.89 -9.59 0.78
CA TYR A 276 25.96 -10.68 1.07
C TYR A 276 24.54 -10.41 0.56
N TYR A 277 24.34 -9.30 -0.15
CA TYR A 277 23.03 -8.97 -0.70
C TYR A 277 22.73 -9.86 -1.91
N PRO A 278 21.56 -10.53 -1.96
CA PRO A 278 21.25 -11.44 -3.05
C PRO A 278 21.12 -10.70 -4.40
N GLY A 279 21.60 -11.33 -5.47
CA GLY A 279 21.54 -10.81 -6.83
C GLY A 279 22.71 -9.86 -7.19
N ASN A 280 22.49 -9.01 -8.19
CA ASN A 280 23.55 -8.20 -8.80
C ASN A 280 23.64 -6.75 -8.27
N LEU A 281 22.89 -6.41 -7.22
CA LEU A 281 22.81 -5.02 -6.74
C LEU A 281 24.18 -4.47 -6.33
N GLY A 282 24.97 -5.23 -5.58
CA GLY A 282 26.32 -4.82 -5.18
C GLY A 282 27.22 -4.54 -6.38
N HIS A 283 27.21 -5.42 -7.37
CA HIS A 283 27.95 -5.25 -8.62
C HIS A 283 27.47 -4.03 -9.42
N THR A 284 26.16 -3.81 -9.52
CA THR A 284 25.58 -2.65 -10.20
C THR A 284 25.99 -1.33 -9.55
N ILE A 285 25.89 -1.22 -8.22
CA ILE A 285 26.27 0.00 -7.50
C ILE A 285 27.76 0.28 -7.63
N VAL A 286 28.61 -0.73 -7.44
CA VAL A 286 30.07 -0.58 -7.61
C VAL A 286 30.41 -0.15 -9.03
N GLY A 287 29.77 -0.76 -10.03
CA GLY A 287 29.95 -0.41 -11.43
C GLY A 287 29.54 1.03 -11.75
N ILE A 288 28.39 1.48 -11.24
CA ILE A 288 27.93 2.87 -11.37
C ILE A 288 28.92 3.84 -10.73
N LEU A 289 29.39 3.56 -9.51
CA LEU A 289 30.34 4.43 -8.81
C LEU A 289 31.70 4.47 -9.50
N THR A 290 32.09 3.38 -10.16
CA THR A 290 33.39 3.25 -10.82
C THR A 290 33.38 3.81 -12.25
N HIS A 291 32.35 3.54 -13.03
CA HIS A 291 32.29 3.82 -14.47
C HIS A 291 31.18 4.82 -14.87
N GLY A 292 30.42 5.33 -13.89
CA GLY A 292 29.22 6.11 -14.13
C GLY A 292 28.03 5.27 -14.57
N VAL A 293 26.85 5.87 -14.64
CA VAL A 293 25.68 5.24 -15.23
C VAL A 293 25.57 5.63 -16.70
N GLN A 294 25.19 4.68 -17.55
CA GLN A 294 24.75 5.00 -18.90
C GLN A 294 23.27 5.38 -18.86
N ILE A 295 22.98 6.67 -18.67
CA ILE A 295 21.62 7.20 -18.87
C ILE A 295 21.49 7.57 -20.35
N GLY A 296 20.71 6.79 -21.09
CA GLY A 296 20.41 7.07 -22.48
C GLY A 296 18.98 6.66 -22.83
N TYR A 297 18.24 7.56 -23.48
CA TYR A 297 17.01 7.26 -24.17
C TYR A 297 17.29 7.17 -25.66
N ARG A 298 17.08 6.02 -26.29
CA ARG A 298 17.12 5.88 -27.75
C ARG A 298 15.72 5.69 -28.30
N GLY A 299 15.05 6.82 -28.49
CA GLY A 299 13.76 6.96 -29.17
C GLY A 299 13.65 8.33 -29.81
N LYS A 300 12.51 8.66 -30.45
CA LYS A 300 12.28 10.02 -30.95
C LYS A 300 12.35 11.00 -29.77
N ARG A 301 13.03 12.13 -29.92
CA ARG A 301 13.11 13.19 -28.91
C ARG A 301 11.71 13.43 -28.32
N GLN A 302 11.52 13.03 -27.06
CA GLN A 302 10.26 13.17 -26.34
C GLN A 302 10.45 14.21 -25.24
N SER A 303 9.58 15.21 -25.22
CA SER A 303 9.45 16.09 -24.06
C SER A 303 8.59 15.35 -23.05
N CYS A 304 9.21 14.86 -21.98
CA CYS A 304 8.50 14.25 -20.86
C CYS A 304 8.43 15.28 -19.74
N HIS A 305 7.24 15.81 -19.47
CA HIS A 305 7.00 16.63 -18.29
C HIS A 305 6.72 15.69 -17.11
N SER A 306 7.64 15.61 -16.16
CA SER A 306 7.43 14.86 -14.92
C SER A 306 6.33 15.55 -14.11
N THR A 307 5.16 14.92 -14.00
CA THR A 307 4.04 15.39 -13.18
C THR A 307 4.26 15.14 -11.69
N ASN A 308 5.40 14.56 -11.29
CA ASN A 308 5.75 14.33 -9.88
C ASN A 308 6.21 15.61 -9.16
N HIS A 309 6.22 16.76 -9.83
CA HIS A 309 6.44 18.06 -9.21
C HIS A 309 5.09 18.75 -8.95
N HIS A 310 4.38 18.26 -7.93
CA HIS A 310 3.50 19.15 -7.20
C HIS A 310 4.38 20.15 -6.44
N ILE A 311 4.31 21.41 -6.88
CA ILE A 311 4.66 22.60 -6.10
C ILE A 311 6.15 22.72 -5.78
N HIS A 312 6.92 23.21 -6.75
CA HIS A 312 7.99 24.14 -6.44
C HIS A 312 7.77 25.38 -7.30
N GLU A 313 7.72 26.56 -6.66
CA GLU A 313 7.76 27.82 -7.40
C GLU A 313 8.95 27.79 -8.35
N PRO A 314 8.79 28.19 -9.64
CA PRO A 314 9.89 28.19 -10.61
C PRO A 314 11.17 28.89 -10.11
N ASN A 315 10.99 29.87 -9.24
CA ASN A 315 12.06 30.60 -8.58
C ASN A 315 12.91 29.69 -7.68
N MET A 316 12.29 28.77 -6.94
CA MET A 316 12.99 27.90 -6.00
C MET A 316 13.91 26.88 -6.72
N ILE A 317 13.50 26.38 -7.89
CA ILE A 317 14.37 25.51 -8.71
C ILE A 317 15.55 26.32 -9.24
N THR A 318 15.28 27.55 -9.70
CA THR A 318 16.31 28.46 -10.21
C THR A 318 17.32 28.83 -9.13
N GLU A 319 16.85 29.15 -7.92
CA GLU A 319 17.68 29.47 -6.75
C GLU A 319 18.51 28.28 -6.29
N LYS A 320 17.91 27.08 -6.17
CA LYS A 320 18.65 25.86 -5.81
C LYS A 320 19.71 25.52 -6.85
N LEU A 321 19.39 25.64 -8.14
CA LEU A 321 20.35 25.38 -9.21
C LEU A 321 21.47 26.42 -9.22
N ALA A 322 21.16 27.69 -8.98
CA ALA A 322 22.15 28.76 -8.85
C ALA A 322 23.08 28.50 -7.65
N GLU A 323 22.53 28.07 -6.52
CA GLU A 323 23.31 27.70 -5.33
C GLU A 323 24.19 26.48 -5.59
N ASP A 324 23.67 25.43 -6.23
CA ASP A 324 24.46 24.25 -6.58
C ASP A 324 25.56 24.57 -7.61
N LEU A 325 25.33 25.50 -8.55
CA LEU A 325 26.36 26.04 -9.43
C LEU A 325 27.43 26.81 -8.64
N ARG A 326 27.02 27.66 -7.69
CA ARG A 326 27.93 28.43 -6.81
C ARG A 326 28.80 27.51 -5.96
N LEU A 327 28.21 26.44 -5.42
CA LEU A 327 28.89 25.42 -4.62
C LEU A 327 29.67 24.40 -5.46
N ARG A 328 29.66 24.55 -6.80
CA ARG A 328 30.29 23.61 -7.76
C ARG A 328 29.80 22.16 -7.63
N ARG A 329 28.58 21.96 -7.14
CA ARG A 329 27.90 20.65 -7.09
C ARG A 329 27.37 20.23 -8.46
N VAL A 330 27.02 21.21 -9.29
CA VAL A 330 26.68 21.02 -10.70
C VAL A 330 27.56 21.91 -11.58
N ARG A 331 27.77 21.51 -12.83
CA ARG A 331 28.48 22.29 -13.85
C ARG A 331 27.69 22.28 -15.15
N LEU A 332 27.75 23.38 -15.90
CA LEU A 332 27.27 23.37 -17.27
C LEU A 332 28.20 22.49 -18.11
N THR A 333 27.64 21.58 -18.90
CA THR A 333 28.39 20.80 -19.88
C THR A 333 27.75 20.93 -21.25
N SER A 334 28.55 21.29 -22.25
CA SER A 334 28.16 21.29 -23.66
C SER A 334 28.30 19.91 -24.30
N ASP A 335 29.14 19.05 -23.71
CA ASP A 335 29.44 17.72 -24.22
C ASP A 335 28.65 16.65 -23.48
N PRO A 336 28.31 15.52 -24.15
CA PRO A 336 27.75 14.36 -23.49
C PRO A 336 28.63 13.95 -22.31
N SER A 337 28.06 13.96 -21.12
CA SER A 337 28.78 13.64 -19.88
C SER A 337 28.22 12.37 -19.25
N PHE A 338 29.13 11.52 -18.76
CA PHE A 338 28.77 10.41 -17.87
C PHE A 338 28.67 10.97 -16.45
N ILE A 339 27.48 10.89 -15.87
CA ILE A 339 27.19 11.40 -14.52
C ILE A 339 26.78 10.19 -13.68
N SER A 340 27.17 10.14 -12.41
CA SER A 340 26.65 9.14 -11.47
C SER A 340 25.19 9.51 -11.13
N PRO A 341 24.23 8.57 -11.12
CA PRO A 341 22.86 8.87 -10.75
C PRO A 341 22.72 9.15 -9.24
N LEU A 342 23.81 8.99 -8.48
CA LEU A 342 23.87 9.16 -7.03
C LEU A 342 24.66 10.42 -6.62
N GLY A 343 24.89 11.34 -7.57
CA GLY A 343 25.72 12.53 -7.40
C GLY A 343 26.98 12.44 -8.25
#